data_AF-A0A3E1NDI5-F1
#
_entry.id   AF-A0A3E1NDI5-F1
#
_cell.length_a   1.000
_cell.length_b   1.000
_cell.length_c   1.000
_cell.angle_alpha   90.00
_cell.angle_beta   90.00
_cell.angle_gamma   90.00
#
_symmetry.space_group_name_H-M   'P 1'
#
loop_
_entity.id
_entity.type
_entity.pdbx_description
1 polymer ?
#
loop_
_entity_poly.entity_id
_entity_poly.type
_entity_poly.pdbx_seq_one_letter_code
_entity_poly.pdbx_strand_id
1 'polypeptide(L)'
;MIELFIFYRYCFANMLHCTTEDLLLYLYGELPEEEAERISLLLQQSWSLREKLQVLKEAHGRLEKAPLHMPRQQSIALILQKAKAVRQTVKTSSSL
;
A
#
# COMPACT_ATOMS: atom_id res chain seq x y z
N MET A 1 -18.64 -23.39 -26.86
CA MET A 1 -17.36 -22.66 -27.04
C MET A 1 -17.61 -21.24 -27.58
N ILE A 2 -18.66 -20.55 -27.09
CA ILE A 2 -19.07 -19.19 -27.50
C ILE A 2 -19.27 -18.31 -26.25
N GLU A 3 -19.65 -18.92 -25.12
CA GLU A 3 -19.80 -18.27 -23.80
C GLU A 3 -18.54 -17.61 -23.23
N LEU A 4 -17.33 -18.05 -23.60
CA LEU A 4 -16.07 -17.43 -23.15
C LEU A 4 -15.78 -16.09 -23.84
N PHE A 5 -16.43 -15.79 -24.97
CA PHE A 5 -16.19 -14.57 -25.74
C PHE A 5 -17.12 -13.42 -25.33
N ILE A 6 -18.27 -13.72 -24.71
CA ILE A 6 -19.21 -12.72 -24.23
C ILE A 6 -18.73 -12.11 -22.89
N PHE A 7 -18.07 -12.92 -22.04
CA PHE A 7 -17.51 -12.43 -20.77
C PHE A 7 -16.41 -11.36 -20.98
N TYR A 8 -15.61 -11.48 -22.04
CA TYR A 8 -14.58 -10.50 -22.38
C TYR A 8 -15.14 -9.17 -22.97
N ARG A 9 -16.36 -9.17 -23.53
CA ARG A 9 -16.93 -7.98 -24.20
C ARG A 9 -17.67 -7.04 -23.25
N TYR A 10 -18.27 -7.56 -22.17
CA TYR A 10 -19.01 -6.72 -21.21
C TYR A 10 -18.12 -5.99 -20.19
N CYS A 11 -16.80 -6.22 -20.21
CA CYS A 11 -15.86 -5.65 -19.25
C CYS A 11 -15.33 -4.24 -19.63
N PHE A 12 -15.74 -3.66 -20.77
CA PHE A 12 -15.17 -2.40 -21.29
C PHE A 12 -15.98 -1.13 -20.96
N ALA A 13 -17.21 -1.24 -20.42
CA ALA A 13 -18.11 -0.09 -20.32
C ALA A 13 -18.53 0.24 -18.88
N ASN A 14 -17.58 0.65 -18.04
CA ASN A 14 -17.89 1.61 -16.97
C ASN A 14 -16.61 2.32 -16.53
N MET A 15 -16.31 3.45 -17.18
CA MET A 15 -15.26 4.38 -16.77
C MET A 15 -15.71 5.14 -15.52
N LEU A 16 -15.68 4.46 -14.38
CA LEU A 16 -15.38 5.15 -13.14
C LEU A 16 -13.87 5.39 -13.15
N HIS A 17 -13.48 6.65 -13.25
CA HIS A 17 -12.09 7.12 -13.28
C HIS A 17 -11.43 6.81 -11.92
N CYS A 18 -11.04 5.56 -11.72
CA CYS A 18 -10.11 5.15 -10.68
C CYS A 18 -8.73 5.10 -11.33
N THR A 19 -7.87 6.02 -10.95
CA THR A 19 -6.50 6.07 -11.45
C THR A 19 -5.67 4.97 -10.77
N THR A 20 -4.53 4.64 -11.36
CA THR A 20 -3.59 3.71 -10.72
C THR A 20 -3.02 4.27 -9.42
N GLU A 21 -2.91 5.59 -9.31
CA GLU A 21 -2.49 6.29 -8.10
C GLU A 21 -3.48 6.05 -6.96
N ASP A 22 -4.79 6.19 -7.24
CA ASP A 22 -5.83 5.94 -6.24
C ASP A 22 -5.78 4.50 -5.70
N LEU A 23 -5.52 3.51 -6.57
CA LEU A 23 -5.35 2.12 -6.15
C LEU A 23 -4.10 1.90 -5.31
N LEU A 24 -3.04 2.68 -5.56
CA LEU A 24 -1.78 2.61 -4.81
C LEU A 24 -1.98 3.22 -3.41
N LEU A 25 -2.57 4.42 -3.32
CA LEU A 25 -2.90 5.05 -2.05
C LEU A 25 -3.88 4.19 -1.24
N TYR A 26 -4.84 3.54 -1.90
CA TYR A 26 -5.73 2.56 -1.27
C TYR A 26 -4.95 1.35 -0.71
N LEU A 27 -3.97 0.83 -1.46
CA LEU A 27 -3.14 -0.30 -1.01
C LEU A 27 -2.30 0.05 0.23
N TYR A 28 -1.78 1.27 0.31
CA TYR A 28 -0.97 1.75 1.43
C TYR A 28 -1.82 2.31 2.60
N GLY A 29 -3.14 2.42 2.44
CA GLY A 29 -4.03 2.97 3.47
C GLY A 29 -3.86 4.47 3.70
N GLU A 30 -3.42 5.20 2.67
CA GLU A 30 -3.17 6.65 2.72
C GLU A 30 -4.37 7.49 2.29
N LEU A 31 -5.50 6.86 1.97
CA LEU A 31 -6.73 7.53 1.59
C LEU A 31 -7.63 7.83 2.79
N PRO A 32 -8.40 8.94 2.75
CA PRO A 32 -9.48 9.17 3.71
C PRO A 32 -10.55 8.09 3.60
N GLU A 33 -11.24 7.82 4.71
CA GLU A 33 -12.20 6.71 4.86
C GLU A 33 -13.29 6.72 3.78
N GLU A 34 -13.84 7.89 3.47
CA GLU A 34 -14.87 8.08 2.42
C GLU A 34 -14.38 7.65 1.03
N GLU A 35 -13.12 7.95 0.69
CA GLU A 35 -12.54 7.58 -0.60
C GLU A 35 -12.15 6.10 -0.66
N ALA A 36 -11.69 5.55 0.47
CA ALA A 36 -11.40 4.12 0.58
C ALA A 36 -12.66 3.26 0.42
N GLU A 37 -13.79 3.69 0.99
CA GLU A 37 -15.08 3.04 0.79
C GLU A 37 -15.55 3.12 -0.67
N ARG A 38 -15.44 4.31 -1.28
CA ARG A 38 -15.76 4.49 -2.71
C ARG A 38 -14.96 3.53 -3.58
N ILE A 39 -13.64 3.45 -3.39
CA ILE A 39 -12.78 2.53 -4.15
C ILE A 39 -13.13 1.07 -3.87
N SER A 40 -13.46 0.73 -2.63
CA SER A 40 -13.90 -0.62 -2.27
C SER A 40 -15.16 -1.04 -3.03
N LEU A 41 -16.14 -0.14 -3.17
CA LEU A 41 -17.34 -0.37 -3.99
C LEU A 41 -17.01 -0.53 -5.48
N LEU A 42 -16.07 0.28 -6.00
CA LEU A 42 -15.61 0.18 -7.40
C LEU A 42 -14.89 -1.14 -7.68
N LEU A 43 -14.05 -1.58 -6.75
CA LEU A 43 -13.41 -2.89 -6.81
C LEU A 43 -14.46 -4.00 -6.80
N GLN A 44 -15.56 -3.84 -6.05
CA GLN A 44 -16.62 -4.84 -6.04
C GLN A 44 -17.26 -5.04 -7.41
N GLN A 45 -17.51 -3.94 -8.12
CA GLN A 45 -18.22 -3.91 -9.40
C GLN A 45 -17.33 -4.20 -10.61
N SER A 46 -16.05 -3.85 -10.56
CA SER A 46 -15.13 -3.95 -11.70
C SER A 46 -14.07 -5.02 -11.50
N TRP A 47 -14.17 -6.10 -12.28
CA TRP A 47 -13.14 -7.13 -12.32
C TRP A 47 -11.79 -6.58 -12.81
N SER A 48 -11.79 -5.68 -13.81
CA SER A 48 -10.56 -5.12 -14.36
C SER A 48 -9.76 -4.28 -13.35
N LEU A 49 -10.44 -3.60 -12.42
CA LEU A 49 -9.77 -2.89 -11.32
C LEU A 49 -9.18 -3.86 -10.29
N ARG A 50 -9.83 -5.00 -10.03
CA ARG A 50 -9.29 -6.04 -9.14
C ARG A 50 -8.02 -6.65 -9.70
N GLU A 51 -7.97 -6.95 -10.99
CA GLU A 51 -6.76 -7.46 -11.63
C GLU A 51 -5.60 -6.46 -11.55
N LYS A 52 -5.87 -5.18 -11.80
CA LYS A 52 -4.86 -4.11 -11.63
C LYS A 52 -4.37 -4.03 -10.18
N LEU A 53 -5.28 -4.09 -9.21
CA LEU A 53 -4.92 -4.12 -7.79
C LEU A 53 -4.10 -5.36 -7.43
N GLN A 54 -4.43 -6.52 -8.01
CA GLN A 54 -3.70 -7.76 -7.80
C GLN A 54 -2.25 -7.66 -8.30
N VAL A 55 -2.04 -7.08 -9.49
CA VAL A 55 -0.69 -6.81 -10.02
C VAL A 55 0.09 -5.88 -9.08
N LEU A 56 -0.54 -4.84 -8.55
CA LEU A 56 0.10 -3.94 -7.58
C LEU A 56 0.47 -4.67 -6.28
N LYS A 57 -0.41 -5.53 -5.75
CA LYS A 57 -0.13 -6.36 -4.57
C LYS A 57 1.03 -7.33 -4.80
N GLU A 58 1.11 -7.93 -5.97
CA GLU A 58 2.22 -8.82 -6.33
C GLU A 58 3.54 -8.05 -6.46
N ALA A 59 3.52 -6.88 -7.09
CA ALA A 59 4.69 -6.00 -7.16
C ALA A 59 5.17 -5.57 -5.76
N HIS A 60 4.24 -5.16 -4.89
CA HIS A 60 4.53 -4.83 -3.49
C HIS A 60 5.13 -6.04 -2.74
N GLY A 61 4.51 -7.22 -2.86
CA GLY A 61 5.01 -8.44 -2.24
C GLY A 61 6.40 -8.86 -2.74
N ARG A 62 6.75 -8.56 -3.99
CA ARG A 62 8.11 -8.77 -4.52
C ARG A 62 9.11 -7.79 -3.93
N LEU A 63 8.72 -6.53 -3.71
CA LEU A 63 9.57 -5.51 -3.09
C LEU A 63 9.86 -5.86 -1.62
N GLU A 64 8.84 -6.27 -0.86
CA GLU A 64 8.99 -6.72 0.53
C GLU A 64 9.93 -7.92 0.68
N LYS A 65 9.89 -8.83 -0.30
CA LYS A 65 10.75 -10.03 -0.32
C LYS A 65 12.12 -9.79 -0.95
N ALA A 66 12.37 -8.58 -1.47
CA ALA A 66 13.64 -8.28 -2.10
C ALA A 66 14.78 -8.43 -1.07
N PRO A 67 15.93 -9.01 -1.44
CA PRO A 67 17.04 -9.18 -0.52
C PRO A 67 17.54 -7.80 -0.08
N LEU A 68 17.34 -7.48 1.20
CA LEU A 68 17.85 -6.26 1.80
C LEU A 68 19.31 -6.43 2.19
N HIS A 69 20.13 -5.44 1.86
CA HIS A 69 21.48 -5.35 2.37
C HIS A 69 21.45 -4.90 3.82
N MET A 70 22.33 -5.48 4.66
CA MET A 70 22.47 -5.00 6.03
C MET A 70 22.84 -3.51 6.04
N PRO A 71 22.19 -2.70 6.89
CA PRO A 71 22.59 -1.31 7.06
C PRO A 71 24.02 -1.25 7.61
N ARG A 72 24.73 -0.17 7.30
CA ARG A 72 26.08 0.05 7.82
C ARG A 72 26.04 0.09 9.35
N GLN A 73 27.04 -0.52 10.00
CA GLN A 73 27.12 -0.57 11.47
C GLN A 73 27.06 0.83 12.10
N GLN A 74 27.65 1.83 11.44
CA GLN A 74 27.62 3.23 11.86
C GLN A 74 26.18 3.78 11.97
N SER A 75 25.32 3.44 11.02
CA SER A 75 23.90 3.85 11.02
C SER A 75 23.16 3.22 12.20
N ILE A 76 23.42 1.94 12.49
CA ILE A 76 22.84 1.25 13.64
C ILE A 76 23.26 1.93 14.95
N ALA A 77 24.57 2.19 15.11
CA ALA A 77 25.11 2.83 16.30
C ALA A 77 24.51 4.23 16.53
N LEU A 78 24.35 5.02 15.46
CA LEU A 78 23.77 6.35 15.53
C LEU A 78 22.30 6.32 15.97
N ILE A 79 21.50 5.39 15.42
CA ILE A 79 20.09 5.22 15.79
C ILE A 79 19.98 4.83 17.27
N LEU A 80 20.80 3.88 17.74
CA LEU A 80 20.81 3.45 19.15
C LEU A 80 21.20 4.58 20.09
N GLN A 81 22.19 5.40 19.72
CA GLN A 81 22.58 6.57 20.48
C GLN A 81 21.45 7.59 20.57
N LYS A 82 20.78 7.87 19.44
CA LYS A 82 19.63 8.79 19.39
C LYS A 82 18.47 8.30 20.26
N ALA A 83 18.12 7.01 20.17
CA ALA A 83 17.07 6.40 20.98
C ALA A 83 17.38 6.48 22.48
N LYS A 84 18.65 6.25 22.87
CA LYS A 84 19.12 6.40 24.25
C LYS A 84 18.95 7.83 24.76
N ALA A 85 19.32 8.82 23.95
CA ALA A 85 19.18 10.23 24.31
C ALA A 85 17.69 10.61 24.52
N VAL A 86 16.79 10.20 23.63
CA VAL A 86 15.34 10.43 23.76
C VAL A 86 14.79 9.79 25.04
N ARG A 87 15.22 8.56 25.36
CA ARG A 87 14.79 7.90 26.60
C ARG A 87 15.23 8.66 27.85
N GLN A 88 16.37 9.33 27.81
CA GLN A 88 16.90 10.09 28.94
C GLN A 88 16.15 11.41 29.13
N THR A 89 15.81 12.12 28.05
CA THR A 89 15.03 13.37 28.16
C THR A 89 13.65 13.14 28.77
N VAL A 90 13.00 12.01 28.43
CA VAL A 90 11.68 11.64 28.99
C VAL A 90 11.75 11.34 30.50
N LYS A 91 12.85 10.75 30.98
CA LYS A 91 13.04 10.46 32.42
C LYS A 91 13.29 11.70 33.25
N THR A 92 14.00 12.67 32.68
CA THR A 92 14.27 13.96 33.34
C THR A 92 13.01 14.81 33.43
N SER A 93 12.11 14.75 32.42
CA SER A 93 10.82 15.45 32.46
C SER A 93 9.76 14.80 33.36
N SER A 94 9.92 13.53 33.75
CA SER A 94 9.02 12.84 34.69
C SER A 94 9.51 12.87 36.15
N SER A 95 10.65 13.52 36.42
CA SER A 95 11.23 13.67 37.76
C SER A 95 11.17 15.12 38.25
N LEU A 96 10.31 15.93 37.63
CA LEU A 96 9.91 17.28 38.04
C LEU A 96 8.40 17.32 38.22
#